data_AF-A0A7W4C4R9-F1
#
_entry.id   AF-A0A7W4C4R9-F1
#
_cell.length_a   1.000
_cell.length_b   1.000
_cell.length_c   1.000
_cell.angle_alpha   90.00
_cell.angle_beta   90.00
_cell.angle_gamma   90.00
#
_symmetry.space_group_name_H-M   'P 1'
#
loop_
_entity.id
_entity.type
_entity.pdbx_description
1 polymer ?
#
loop_
_entity_poly.entity_id
_entity_poly.type
_entity_poly.pdbx_seq_one_letter_code
_entity_poly.pdbx_strand_id
1 'polypeptide(L)'
;PSDQLVIPVIVLDELDGLKEDKNEGEWSDKAKRARAAIDRLIQFNSYEPQHLELLEKMDKDALDSPDLKILSVAVYYRLCNSILLTDDKNLRNLANAEGIASQSTQEYLVGSSNKKSKKRKGK
;
A
#
# COMPACT_ATOMS: atom_id res chain seq x y z
N PRO A 1 3.02 12.93 12.06
CA PRO A 1 3.88 12.14 11.15
C PRO A 1 4.35 13.08 10.04
N SER A 2 5.64 13.08 9.72
CA SER A 2 6.20 13.84 8.59
C SER A 2 6.33 12.94 7.35
N ASP A 3 5.70 11.77 7.38
CA ASP A 3 5.76 10.76 6.34
C ASP A 3 4.82 11.14 5.20
N GLN A 4 5.27 10.92 3.97
CA GLN A 4 4.48 11.13 2.76
C GLN A 4 3.82 9.80 2.37
N LEU A 5 2.51 9.82 2.16
CA LEU A 5 1.78 8.66 1.64
C LEU A 5 1.94 8.62 0.12
N VAL A 6 2.27 7.46 -0.42
CA VAL A 6 2.25 7.17 -1.86
C VAL A 6 1.28 6.02 -2.08
N ILE A 7 0.39 6.15 -3.07
CA ILE A 7 -0.66 5.18 -3.38
C ILE A 7 -0.40 4.61 -4.78
N PRO A 8 -0.06 3.32 -4.92
CA PRO A 8 0.00 2.68 -6.24
C PRO A 8 -1.36 2.78 -6.94
N VAL A 9 -1.39 3.21 -8.20
CA VAL A 9 -2.65 3.40 -8.96
C VAL A 9 -3.52 2.14 -8.98
N ILE A 10 -2.90 0.96 -9.12
CA ILE A 10 -3.60 -0.34 -9.14
C ILE A 10 -4.49 -0.56 -7.90
N VAL A 11 -4.15 0.01 -6.74
CA VAL A 11 -4.96 -0.10 -5.51
C VAL A 11 -6.30 0.60 -5.68
N LEU A 12 -6.35 1.73 -6.40
CA LEU A 12 -7.61 2.39 -6.71
C LEU A 12 -8.44 1.54 -7.66
N ASP A 13 -7.84 0.98 -8.70
CA ASP A 13 -8.54 0.14 -9.68
C ASP A 13 -9.18 -1.09 -8.99
N GLU A 14 -8.45 -1.73 -8.07
CA GLU A 14 -8.98 -2.84 -7.28
C GLU A 14 -10.13 -2.40 -6.36
N LEU A 15 -9.98 -1.28 -5.63
CA LEU A 15 -11.05 -0.74 -4.80
C LEU A 15 -12.28 -0.37 -5.63
N ASP A 16 -12.08 0.15 -6.84
CA ASP A 16 -13.16 0.54 -7.74
C ASP A 16 -13.93 -0.69 -8.22
N GLY A 17 -13.25 -1.81 -8.50
CA GLY A 17 -13.88 -3.11 -8.79
C GLY A 17 -14.69 -3.66 -7.61
N LEU A 18 -14.34 -3.32 -6.37
CA LEU A 18 -15.07 -3.76 -5.17
C LEU A 18 -16.31 -2.92 -4.85
N LYS A 19 -16.44 -1.71 -5.41
CA LYS A 19 -17.54 -0.80 -5.06
C LYS A 19 -18.90 -1.30 -5.55
N GLU A 20 -18.93 -2.23 -6.49
CA GLU A 20 -20.15 -2.74 -7.10
C GLU A 20 -20.68 -4.04 -6.44
N ASP A 21 -19.98 -4.53 -5.42
CA ASP A 21 -20.36 -5.76 -4.72
C ASP A 21 -21.70 -5.61 -3.96
N LYS A 22 -22.68 -6.44 -4.33
CA LYS A 22 -24.03 -6.44 -3.74
C LYS A 22 -24.37 -7.81 -3.17
N ASN A 23 -25.07 -7.80 -2.04
CA ASN A 23 -25.70 -8.98 -1.47
C ASN A 23 -27.18 -8.69 -1.24
N GLU A 24 -28.06 -9.55 -1.78
CA GLU A 24 -29.53 -9.42 -1.65
C GLU A 24 -30.09 -8.04 -2.06
N GLY A 25 -29.48 -7.39 -3.05
CA GLY A 25 -29.92 -6.08 -3.56
C GLY A 25 -29.32 -4.88 -2.82
N GLU A 26 -28.70 -5.10 -1.66
CA GLU A 26 -28.00 -4.08 -0.89
C GLU A 26 -26.49 -4.12 -1.13
N TRP A 27 -25.82 -2.99 -0.92
CA TRP A 27 -24.35 -2.95 -0.99
C TRP A 27 -23.75 -3.76 0.14
N SER A 28 -22.81 -4.65 -0.19
CA SER A 28 -22.09 -5.43 0.81
C SER A 28 -21.24 -4.52 1.70
N ASP A 29 -20.86 -5.01 2.88
CA ASP A 29 -19.91 -4.30 3.75
C ASP A 29 -18.53 -4.12 3.10
N LYS A 30 -18.20 -4.97 2.12
CA LYS A 30 -16.98 -4.83 1.31
C LYS A 30 -17.10 -3.62 0.37
N ALA A 31 -18.21 -3.50 -0.35
CA ALA A 31 -18.47 -2.34 -1.22
C ALA A 31 -18.53 -1.02 -0.45
N LYS A 32 -19.21 -1.00 0.70
CA LYS A 32 -19.28 0.20 1.57
C LYS A 32 -17.89 0.64 2.03
N ARG A 33 -17.03 -0.31 2.46
CA ARG A 33 -15.65 -0.02 2.86
C ARG A 33 -14.79 0.45 1.68
N ALA A 34 -14.94 -0.15 0.50
CA ALA A 34 -14.19 0.25 -0.68
C ALA A 34 -14.50 1.70 -1.09
N ARG A 35 -15.78 2.08 -1.13
CA ARG A 35 -16.21 3.47 -1.39
C ARG A 35 -15.63 4.45 -0.38
N ALA A 36 -15.77 4.15 0.91
CA ALA A 36 -15.22 5.00 1.97
C ALA A 36 -13.69 5.13 1.90
N ALA A 37 -12.98 4.09 1.44
CA ALA A 37 -11.54 4.14 1.21
C ALA A 37 -11.20 5.05 0.02
N ILE A 38 -11.88 4.88 -1.13
CA ILE A 38 -11.72 5.72 -2.33
C ILE A 38 -11.93 7.20 -1.99
N ASP A 39 -13.03 7.53 -1.32
CA ASP A 39 -13.36 8.91 -0.93
C ASP A 39 -12.27 9.57 -0.08
N ARG A 40 -11.60 8.79 0.78
CA ARG A 40 -10.47 9.26 1.57
C ARG A 40 -9.19 9.39 0.76
N LEU A 41 -8.88 8.40 -0.08
CA LEU A 41 -7.65 8.37 -0.86
C LEU A 41 -7.58 9.53 -1.87
N ILE A 42 -8.71 9.89 -2.49
CA ILE A 42 -8.83 11.03 -3.44
C ILE A 42 -8.38 12.36 -2.83
N GLN A 43 -8.48 12.52 -1.51
CA GLN A 43 -8.07 13.75 -0.82
C GLN A 43 -6.54 13.91 -0.72
N PHE A 44 -5.77 12.82 -0.83
CA PHE A 44 -4.31 12.85 -0.69
C PHE A 44 -3.58 13.18 -1.98
N ASN A 45 -4.20 12.94 -3.15
CA ASN A 45 -3.66 13.23 -4.49
C ASN A 45 -2.18 12.81 -4.67
N SER A 46 -1.78 11.66 -4.13
CA SER A 46 -0.40 11.16 -4.17
C SER A 46 -0.36 9.76 -4.75
N TYR A 47 -0.57 9.70 -6.07
CA TYR A 47 -0.65 8.47 -6.83
C TYR A 47 0.62 8.23 -7.63
N GLU A 48 1.07 6.98 -7.64
CA GLU A 48 2.22 6.57 -8.44
C GLU A 48 1.82 5.44 -9.40
N PRO A 49 2.07 5.59 -10.72
CA PRO A 49 1.94 4.50 -11.69
C PRO A 49 2.90 3.35 -11.38
N GLN A 50 2.59 2.16 -11.90
CA GLN A 50 3.51 1.02 -11.81
C GLN A 50 4.81 1.26 -12.61
N HIS A 51 5.91 0.69 -12.14
CA HIS A 51 7.26 0.78 -12.74
C HIS A 51 7.83 -0.63 -12.97
N LEU A 52 7.09 -1.46 -13.72
CA LEU A 52 7.37 -2.89 -13.89
C LEU A 52 8.77 -3.16 -14.49
N GLU A 53 9.31 -2.22 -15.26
CA GLU A 53 10.66 -2.25 -15.82
C GLU A 53 11.77 -2.34 -14.76
N LEU A 54 11.46 -2.00 -13.50
CA LEU A 54 12.41 -2.09 -12.38
C LEU A 54 12.45 -3.48 -11.73
N LEU A 55 11.54 -4.38 -12.10
CA LEU A 55 11.49 -5.75 -11.59
C LEU A 55 12.30 -6.68 -12.52
N GLU A 56 13.63 -6.65 -12.40
CA GLU A 56 14.57 -7.29 -13.33
C GLU A 56 14.51 -8.84 -13.37
N LYS A 57 13.84 -9.49 -12.40
CA LYS A 57 13.94 -10.95 -12.17
C LYS A 57 12.62 -11.71 -12.18
N MET A 58 11.50 -11.05 -12.50
CA MET A 58 10.19 -11.69 -12.40
C MET A 58 9.74 -12.24 -13.75
N ASP A 59 9.13 -13.42 -13.72
CA ASP A 59 8.62 -14.08 -14.91
C ASP A 59 7.56 -13.21 -15.59
N LYS A 60 7.54 -13.15 -16.92
CA LYS A 60 6.66 -12.22 -17.63
C LYS A 60 5.18 -12.50 -17.39
N ASP A 61 4.83 -13.75 -17.13
CA ASP A 61 3.46 -14.17 -16.80
C ASP A 61 3.04 -13.71 -15.39
N ALA A 62 4.00 -13.37 -14.53
CA ALA A 62 3.73 -12.79 -13.21
C ALA A 62 3.50 -11.27 -13.26
N LEU A 63 3.91 -10.58 -14.34
CA LEU A 63 3.86 -9.11 -14.48
C LEU A 63 2.45 -8.51 -14.41
N ASP A 64 1.40 -9.29 -14.66
CA ASP A 64 0.01 -8.80 -14.54
C ASP A 64 -0.55 -8.87 -13.11
N SER A 65 0.19 -9.45 -12.17
CA SER A 65 -0.22 -9.53 -10.78
C SER A 65 -0.30 -8.15 -10.12
N PRO A 66 -1.43 -7.79 -9.46
CA PRO A 66 -1.55 -6.57 -8.67
C PRO A 66 -0.45 -6.40 -7.62
N ASP A 67 0.00 -7.51 -7.01
CA ASP A 67 1.10 -7.52 -6.06
C ASP A 67 2.40 -6.99 -6.68
N LEU A 68 2.71 -7.38 -7.93
CA LEU A 68 3.91 -6.91 -8.61
C LEU A 68 3.80 -5.44 -9.00
N LYS A 69 2.60 -5.00 -9.38
CA LYS A 69 2.34 -3.59 -9.68
C LYS A 69 2.56 -2.73 -8.43
N ILE A 70 2.08 -3.15 -7.26
CA ILE A 70 2.35 -2.50 -5.97
C ILE A 70 3.85 -2.55 -5.63
N LEU A 71 4.48 -3.70 -5.77
CA LEU A 71 5.90 -3.89 -5.45
C LEU A 71 6.79 -3.00 -6.32
N SER A 72 6.48 -2.85 -7.60
CA SER A 72 7.25 -2.00 -8.52
C SER A 72 7.30 -0.53 -8.08
N VAL A 73 6.19 -0.01 -7.54
CA VAL A 73 6.13 1.33 -6.94
C VAL A 73 7.02 1.39 -5.70
N ALA A 74 7.01 0.37 -4.85
CA ALA A 74 7.87 0.34 -3.68
C ALA A 74 9.36 0.31 -4.05
N VAL A 75 9.71 -0.45 -5.10
CA VAL A 75 11.07 -0.51 -5.67
C VAL A 75 11.50 0.85 -6.24
N TYR A 76 10.61 1.55 -6.94
CA TYR A 76 10.89 2.90 -7.45
C TYR A 76 11.33 3.87 -6.34
N TYR A 77 10.69 3.79 -5.16
CA TYR A 77 11.03 4.63 -4.00
C TYR A 77 12.11 4.06 -3.08
N ARG A 78 12.77 2.95 -3.41
CA ARG A 78 13.67 2.24 -2.48
C ARG A 78 14.82 3.09 -1.93
N LEU A 79 15.28 4.09 -2.68
CA LEU A 79 16.35 5.00 -2.27
C LEU A 79 15.87 6.17 -1.38
N CYS A 80 14.55 6.31 -1.18
CA CYS A 80 13.94 7.40 -0.43
C CYS A 80 13.59 7.03 1.03
N ASN A 81 14.19 5.97 1.59
CA ASN A 81 13.81 5.39 2.89
C ASN A 81 12.30 5.04 2.96
N SER A 82 11.77 4.47 1.88
CA SER A 82 10.37 4.06 1.80
C SER A 82 10.10 2.82 2.67
N ILE A 83 8.83 2.65 3.06
CA ILE A 83 8.34 1.45 3.73
C ILE A 83 7.03 1.02 3.08
N LEU A 84 6.94 -0.24 2.67
CA LEU A 84 5.69 -0.84 2.21
C LEU A 84 4.80 -1.21 3.42
N LEU A 85 3.61 -0.62 3.49
CA LEU A 85 2.61 -0.97 4.50
C LEU A 85 1.62 -1.98 3.93
N THR A 86 1.68 -3.21 4.43
CA THR A 86 0.74 -4.26 4.03
C THR A 86 0.59 -5.32 5.11
N ASP A 87 -0.65 -5.76 5.32
CA ASP A 87 -0.97 -6.87 6.20
C ASP A 87 -0.87 -8.24 5.49
N ASP A 88 -0.69 -8.25 4.16
CA ASP A 88 -0.45 -9.46 3.37
C ASP A 88 0.97 -10.02 3.59
N LYS A 89 1.06 -11.28 4.03
CA LYS A 89 2.33 -11.96 4.30
C LYS A 89 3.11 -12.27 3.04
N ASN A 90 2.44 -12.67 1.95
CA ASN A 90 3.09 -13.00 0.70
C ASN A 90 3.71 -11.75 0.08
N LEU A 91 2.99 -10.63 0.09
CA LEU A 91 3.53 -9.37 -0.41
C LEU A 91 4.72 -8.87 0.42
N ARG A 92 4.71 -9.04 1.75
CA ARG A 92 5.91 -8.76 2.58
C ARG A 92 7.09 -9.67 2.23
N ASN A 93 6.85 -10.95 1.94
CA ASN A 93 7.93 -11.85 1.52
C ASN A 93 8.54 -11.41 0.19
N LEU A 94 7.71 -11.00 -0.77
CA LEU A 94 8.18 -10.45 -2.05
C LEU A 94 8.97 -9.14 -1.86
N ALA A 95 8.45 -8.23 -1.03
CA ALA A 95 9.16 -7.00 -0.68
C ALA A 95 10.54 -7.26 -0.08
N ASN A 96 10.64 -8.22 0.85
CA ASN A 96 11.92 -8.60 1.45
C ASN A 96 12.89 -9.20 0.43
N ALA A 97 12.41 -9.99 -0.53
CA ALA A 97 13.23 -10.55 -1.60
C ALA A 97 13.83 -9.45 -2.51
N GLU A 98 13.11 -8.35 -2.69
CA GLU A 98 13.56 -7.14 -3.42
C GLU A 98 14.31 -6.12 -2.54
N GLY A 99 14.58 -6.45 -1.27
CA GLY A 99 15.30 -5.56 -0.34
C GLY A 99 14.49 -4.34 0.11
N ILE A 100 13.17 -4.40 0.02
CA ILE A 100 12.25 -3.32 0.41
C ILE A 100 11.81 -3.52 1.86
N ALA A 101 11.96 -2.48 2.68
CA ALA A 101 11.43 -2.47 4.04
C ALA A 101 9.90 -2.58 4.00
N SER A 102 9.34 -3.52 4.77
CA SER A 102 7.89 -3.70 4.88
C SER A 102 7.46 -3.93 6.32
N GLN A 103 6.24 -3.53 6.66
CA GLN A 103 5.63 -3.80 7.96
C GLN A 103 4.10 -3.84 7.84
N SER A 104 3.45 -4.46 8.83
CA SER A 104 2.00 -4.39 8.97
C SER A 104 1.52 -2.98 9.32
N THR A 105 0.25 -2.70 9.06
CA THR A 105 -0.38 -1.41 9.41
C THR A 105 -0.34 -1.17 10.92
N GLN A 106 -0.55 -2.23 11.72
CA GLN A 106 -0.53 -2.17 13.18
C GLN A 106 0.88 -1.86 13.71
N GLU A 107 1.92 -2.51 13.20
CA GLU A 107 3.32 -2.24 13.59
C GLU A 107 3.70 -0.78 13.34
N TYR A 108 3.31 -0.23 12.19
CA TYR A 108 3.58 1.16 11.84
C TYR A 108 2.94 2.15 12.82
N LEU A 109 1.69 1.90 13.23
CA LEU A 109 0.97 2.76 14.17
C LEU A 109 1.58 2.71 15.58
N VAL A 110 2.02 1.53 16.04
CA VAL A 110 2.68 1.36 17.34
C VAL A 110 4.09 1.96 17.34
N GLY A 111 4.86 1.78 16.27
CA GLY A 111 6.19 2.39 16.12
C GLY A 111 6.12 3.93 16.10
N SER A 112 5.08 4.48 15.48
CA SER A 112 4.84 5.93 15.39
C SER A 112 4.45 6.56 16.72
N SER A 113 3.70 5.85 17.57
CA SER A 113 3.30 6.34 18.90
C SER A 113 4.47 6.37 19.89
N ASN A 114 5.40 5.41 19.81
CA ASN A 114 6.64 5.39 20.61
C ASN A 114 7.65 6.49 20.25
N LYS A 115 7.69 6.96 18.98
CA LYS A 115 8.50 8.13 18.60
C LYS A 115 7.94 9.43 19.18
N LYS A 116 6.61 9.56 19.27
CA LYS A 116 5.93 10.74 19.87
C LYS A 116 6.15 10.85 21.38
N SER A 117 6.21 9.74 22.12
CA SER A 117 6.42 9.73 23.58
C SER A 117 7.86 10.06 23.97
N LYS A 118 8.86 9.64 23.17
CA LYS A 118 10.28 10.01 23.38
C LYS A 118 10.55 11.50 23.14
N LYS A 119 9.91 12.13 22.15
CA LYS A 119 10.09 13.57 21.86
C LYS A 119 9.54 14.49 22.97
N ARG A 120 8.66 13.99 23.85
CA ARG A 120 8.09 14.76 24.97
C ARG A 120 8.88 14.65 26.28
N LYS A 121 9.85 13.73 26.39
CA LYS A 121 10.68 13.55 27.59
C LYS A 121 12.06 14.24 27.52
N GLY A 122 12.33 14.99 26.46
CA GLY A 122 13.55 15.78 26.29
C GLY A 122 13.24 17.28 26.20
N LYS A 123 12.65 17.84 27.26
CA LYS A 123 12.53 19.28 27.48
C LYS A 123 12.72 19.57 28.96
#